data_AF-A0A944L2Z8-F1
#
_entry.id   AF-A0A944L2Z8-F1
#
_cell.length_a   1.000
_cell.length_b   1.000
_cell.length_c   1.000
_cell.angle_alpha   90.00
_cell.angle_beta   90.00
_cell.angle_gamma   90.00
#
_symmetry.space_group_name_H-M   'P 1'
#
loop_
_entity.id
_entity.type
_entity.pdbx_description
1 polymer ?
#
loop_
_entity_poly.entity_id
_entity_poly.type
_entity_poly.pdbx_seq_one_letter_code
_entity_poly.pdbx_strand_id
1 'polypeptide(L)'
;MTSHATLKKPVTFSWLAPEALDVFEAVGRNYPDGLMWPSDGDVTGFRGAVYQEWVHKTFGLSLYELTDSGQVSELADQLEGWLATSRASGTVVVQLDEGSTTPLSGIEALARFLRAAADQKLWLYPDY
;
A
#
# COMPACT_ATOMS: atom_id res chain seq x y z
N MET A 1 30.70 19.18 -2.81
CA MET A 1 30.70 17.81 -2.26
C MET A 1 29.89 17.83 -0.97
N THR A 2 28.60 17.51 -1.04
CA THR A 2 27.73 17.39 0.13
C THR A 2 27.83 15.97 0.68
N SER A 3 28.49 15.87 1.84
CA SER A 3 28.65 14.64 2.60
C SER A 3 27.28 14.13 3.05
N HIS A 4 26.87 12.95 2.57
CA HIS A 4 25.70 12.26 3.09
C HIS A 4 26.10 11.57 4.40
N ALA A 5 25.57 12.05 5.52
CA ALA A 5 25.82 11.44 6.82
C ALA A 5 25.21 10.03 6.85
N THR A 6 26.06 9.01 6.77
CA THR A 6 25.66 7.62 6.97
C THR A 6 25.24 7.43 8.44
N LEU A 7 23.96 7.14 8.67
CA LEU A 7 23.44 6.84 10.01
C LEU A 7 24.16 5.59 10.55
N LYS A 8 24.88 5.73 11.66
CA LYS A 8 25.71 4.67 12.29
C LYS A 8 24.92 3.60 13.05
N LYS A 9 23.58 3.68 13.10
CA LYS A 9 22.72 2.69 13.76
C LYS A 9 21.57 2.33 12.82
N PRO A 10 21.23 1.04 12.66
CA PRO A 10 19.99 0.65 11.98
C PRO A 10 18.82 1.26 12.74
N VAL A 11 18.02 2.08 12.06
CA VAL A 11 16.74 2.55 12.60
C VAL A 11 15.82 1.34 12.60
N THR A 12 15.52 0.80 13.79
CA THR A 12 14.53 -0.27 13.93
C THR A 12 13.16 0.39 13.87
N PHE A 13 12.55 0.37 12.70
CA PHE A 13 11.19 0.89 12.51
C PHE A 13 10.21 -0.13 13.11
N SER A 14 9.66 0.18 14.28
CA SER A 14 8.62 -0.63 14.91
C SER A 14 7.27 -0.15 14.39
N TRP A 15 6.65 -0.98 13.55
CA TRP A 15 5.28 -0.81 13.13
C TRP A 15 4.35 -0.98 14.34
N LEU A 16 3.78 0.12 14.82
CA LEU A 16 2.55 0.07 15.61
C LEU A 16 1.42 -0.09 14.59
N ALA A 17 0.96 -1.32 14.38
CA ALA A 17 -0.26 -1.55 13.61
C ALA A 17 -1.39 -0.78 14.30
N PRO A 18 -2.10 0.13 13.61
CA PRO A 18 -3.20 0.85 14.24
C PRO A 18 -4.26 -0.15 14.71
N GLU A 19 -4.59 -0.12 16.00
CA GLU A 19 -5.50 -1.07 16.65
C GLU A 19 -6.98 -0.88 16.23
N ALA A 20 -7.31 0.19 15.50
CA ALA A 20 -8.68 0.53 15.15
C ALA A 20 -8.81 1.08 13.72
N LEU A 21 -9.94 0.72 13.09
CA LEU A 21 -10.39 1.10 11.75
C LEU A 21 -10.81 2.58 11.61
N ASP A 22 -10.60 3.41 12.65
CA ASP A 22 -11.09 4.79 12.74
C ASP A 22 -10.46 5.76 11.71
N VAL A 23 -9.33 5.37 11.11
CA VAL A 23 -8.61 6.23 10.17
C VAL A 23 -9.41 6.51 8.89
N PHE A 24 -10.36 5.64 8.56
CA PHE A 24 -11.26 5.82 7.41
C PHE A 24 -12.42 6.79 7.67
N GLU A 25 -12.70 7.17 8.93
CA GLU A 25 -13.83 8.06 9.25
C GLU A 25 -13.51 9.54 9.02
N ALA A 26 -12.23 9.93 8.96
CA ALA A 26 -11.81 11.32 8.88
C ALA A 26 -11.65 11.89 7.46
N VAL A 27 -11.84 11.09 6.41
CA VAL A 27 -11.68 11.57 5.03
C VAL A 27 -12.94 12.37 4.63
N GLY A 28 -12.78 13.68 4.47
CA GLY A 28 -13.84 14.59 4.03
C GLY A 28 -14.42 14.19 2.67
N ARG A 29 -15.65 13.66 2.69
CA ARG A 29 -16.39 13.05 1.56
C ARG A 29 -16.88 14.01 0.47
N ASN A 30 -16.12 15.07 0.15
CA ASN A 30 -16.50 16.07 -0.85
C ASN A 30 -15.59 16.11 -2.10
N TYR A 31 -14.80 15.05 -2.36
CA TYR A 31 -14.12 14.86 -3.64
C TYR A 31 -14.94 13.91 -4.52
N PRO A 32 -15.23 14.23 -5.80
CA PRO A 32 -16.41 13.68 -6.46
C PRO A 32 -16.45 12.16 -6.57
N ASP A 33 -15.34 11.47 -6.81
CA ASP A 33 -15.37 10.00 -7.00
C ASP A 33 -14.02 9.30 -6.68
N GLY A 34 -13.02 10.02 -6.17
CA GLY A 34 -11.64 9.53 -6.04
C GLY A 34 -11.06 9.67 -4.63
N LEU A 35 -10.18 8.74 -4.26
CA LEU A 35 -9.46 8.72 -2.99
C LEU A 35 -7.96 8.96 -3.23
N MET A 36 -7.37 9.90 -2.49
CA MET A 36 -5.93 10.14 -2.56
C MET A 36 -5.17 8.95 -1.99
N TRP A 37 -4.05 8.59 -2.61
CA TRP A 37 -3.09 7.70 -1.96
C TRP A 37 -2.65 8.29 -0.63
N PRO A 38 -2.72 7.54 0.48
CA PRO A 38 -2.21 7.98 1.76
C PRO A 38 -0.75 8.41 1.69
N SER A 39 -0.52 9.56 2.32
CA SER A 39 0.71 10.33 2.25
C SER A 39 1.73 9.86 3.28
N ASP A 40 2.96 10.37 3.15
CA ASP A 40 4.03 10.12 4.10
C ASP A 40 3.66 10.62 5.51
N GLY A 41 3.50 9.68 6.45
CA GLY A 41 3.11 10.00 7.83
C GLY A 41 1.61 9.97 8.10
N ASP A 42 0.79 9.53 7.13
CA ASP A 42 -0.61 9.24 7.35
C ASP A 42 -0.77 8.07 8.34
N VAL A 43 -1.72 8.23 9.26
CA VAL A 43 -2.07 7.29 10.34
C VAL A 43 -2.54 5.92 9.82
N THR A 44 -2.91 5.82 8.54
CA THR A 44 -3.20 4.55 7.85
C THR A 44 -1.97 3.65 7.72
N GLY A 45 -0.76 4.22 7.83
CA GLY A 45 0.47 3.44 7.94
C GLY A 45 0.88 2.74 6.65
N PHE A 46 0.70 3.35 5.48
CA PHE A 46 1.30 2.80 4.25
C PHE A 46 1.79 3.89 3.31
N ARG A 47 2.74 3.52 2.46
CA ARG A 47 3.35 4.39 1.46
C ARG A 47 3.12 3.79 0.09
N GLY A 48 2.21 4.36 -0.71
CA GLY A 48 1.97 3.89 -2.08
C GLY A 48 3.26 3.78 -2.89
N ALA A 49 4.18 4.74 -2.72
CA ALA A 49 5.50 4.75 -3.33
C ALA A 49 6.37 3.53 -3.01
N VAL A 50 6.28 3.01 -1.78
CA VAL A 50 7.08 1.85 -1.34
C VAL A 50 6.62 0.57 -2.02
N TYR A 51 5.33 0.47 -2.35
CA TYR A 51 4.76 -0.71 -3.00
C TYR A 51 4.68 -0.57 -4.51
N GLN A 52 4.80 0.64 -5.07
CA GLN A 52 4.62 0.92 -6.50
C GLN A 52 5.45 -0.01 -7.39
N GLU A 53 6.76 -0.10 -7.17
CA GLU A 53 7.64 -0.90 -8.03
C GLU A 53 7.30 -2.39 -7.93
N TRP A 54 7.01 -2.87 -6.72
CA TRP A 54 6.60 -4.25 -6.49
C TRP A 54 5.26 -4.57 -7.17
N VAL A 55 4.27 -3.70 -7.03
CA VAL A 55 2.95 -3.87 -7.66
C VAL A 55 3.10 -3.88 -9.18
N HIS A 56 3.90 -2.97 -9.74
CA HIS A 56 4.16 -2.91 -11.16
C HIS A 56 4.82 -4.20 -11.67
N LYS A 57 5.84 -4.71 -10.99
CA LYS A 57 6.50 -5.97 -11.38
C LYS A 57 5.62 -7.21 -11.20
N THR A 58 4.77 -7.22 -10.17
CA THR A 58 3.99 -8.41 -9.79
C THR A 58 2.67 -8.52 -10.55
N PHE A 59 2.00 -7.38 -10.78
CA PHE A 59 0.65 -7.33 -11.34
C PHE A 59 0.58 -6.57 -12.68
N GLY A 60 1.67 -5.93 -13.12
CA GLY A 60 1.70 -5.17 -14.36
C GLY A 60 0.94 -3.84 -14.31
N LEU A 61 0.53 -3.41 -13.11
CA LEU A 61 -0.28 -2.21 -12.88
C LEU A 61 0.53 -1.13 -12.14
N SER A 62 0.25 0.13 -12.43
CA SER A 62 0.82 1.26 -11.68
C SER A 62 -0.21 1.76 -10.67
N LEU A 63 0.15 1.82 -9.37
CA LEU A 63 -0.71 2.40 -8.34
C LEU A 63 -1.06 3.86 -8.63
N TYR A 64 -0.18 4.58 -9.32
CA TYR A 64 -0.37 5.96 -9.72
C TYR A 64 -1.25 6.16 -10.97
N GLU A 65 -1.64 5.07 -11.64
CA GLU A 65 -2.47 5.11 -12.86
C GLU A 65 -3.82 4.40 -12.66
N LEU A 66 -4.21 4.09 -11.40
CA LEU A 66 -5.50 3.49 -11.03
C LEU A 66 -6.64 4.51 -11.10
N THR A 67 -6.86 5.06 -12.28
CA THR A 67 -7.85 6.11 -12.56
C THR A 67 -9.25 5.57 -12.87
N ASP A 68 -9.42 4.24 -12.81
CA ASP A 68 -10.68 3.55 -12.99
C ASP A 68 -11.00 2.64 -11.80
N SER A 69 -12.25 2.68 -11.31
CA SER A 69 -12.69 1.88 -10.16
C SER A 69 -12.72 0.37 -10.45
N GLY A 70 -12.87 -0.03 -11.72
CA GLY A 70 -12.72 -1.40 -12.17
C GLY A 70 -11.29 -1.90 -12.02
N GLN A 71 -10.30 -1.09 -12.37
CA GLN A 71 -8.88 -1.41 -12.15
C GLN A 71 -8.53 -1.56 -10.67
N VAL A 72 -9.09 -0.72 -9.79
CA VAL A 72 -8.93 -0.85 -8.33
C VAL A 72 -9.52 -2.18 -7.84
N SER A 73 -10.71 -2.54 -8.34
CA SER A 73 -11.37 -3.80 -7.99
C SER A 73 -10.57 -5.02 -8.47
N GLU A 74 -10.09 -4.99 -9.72
CA GLU A 74 -9.27 -6.05 -10.30
C GLU A 74 -7.97 -6.24 -9.52
N LEU A 75 -7.27 -5.15 -9.19
CA LEU A 75 -6.04 -5.22 -8.40
C LEU A 75 -6.32 -5.78 -6.99
N ALA A 76 -7.43 -5.41 -6.36
CA ALA A 76 -7.82 -5.96 -5.05
C ALA A 76 -8.02 -7.48 -5.11
N ASP A 77 -8.72 -7.99 -6.13
CA ASP A 77 -8.94 -9.43 -6.34
C ASP A 77 -7.62 -10.18 -6.60
N GLN A 78 -6.74 -9.61 -7.44
CA GLN A 78 -5.42 -10.18 -7.72
C GLN A 78 -4.55 -10.26 -6.46
N LEU A 79 -4.56 -9.21 -5.63
CA LEU A 79 -3.82 -9.18 -4.37
C LEU A 79 -4.34 -10.21 -3.36
N GLU A 80 -5.65 -10.40 -3.26
CA GLU A 80 -6.23 -11.44 -2.40
C GLU A 80 -5.83 -12.85 -2.86
N GLY A 81 -5.86 -13.11 -4.16
CA GLY A 81 -5.39 -14.39 -4.73
C GLY A 81 -3.91 -14.63 -4.48
N TRP A 82 -3.08 -13.59 -4.64
CA TRP A 82 -1.66 -13.64 -4.33
C TRP A 82 -1.42 -13.93 -2.84
N LEU A 83 -2.10 -13.21 -1.93
CA LEU A 83 -2.00 -13.40 -0.49
C LEU A 83 -2.40 -14.83 -0.05
N ALA A 84 -3.47 -15.39 -0.63
CA ALA A 84 -3.88 -16.75 -0.36
C ALA A 84 -2.76 -17.76 -0.72
N THR A 85 -2.14 -17.56 -1.88
CA THR A 85 -1.01 -18.39 -2.35
C THR A 85 0.21 -18.24 -1.45
N SER A 86 0.59 -17.00 -1.10
CA SER A 86 1.73 -16.70 -0.23
C SER A 86 1.56 -17.27 1.18
N ARG A 87 0.36 -17.22 1.75
CA ARG A 87 0.07 -17.85 3.05
C ARG A 87 0.20 -19.37 2.96
N ALA A 88 -0.31 -19.99 1.91
CA ALA A 88 -0.19 -21.43 1.71
C ALA A 88 1.27 -21.88 1.54
N SER A 89 2.14 -21.03 0.97
CA SER A 89 3.58 -21.29 0.87
C SER A 89 4.39 -20.93 2.12
N GLY A 90 3.75 -20.42 3.19
CA GLY A 90 4.44 -20.02 4.42
C GLY A 90 5.27 -18.75 4.30
N THR A 91 4.95 -17.87 3.34
CA THR A 91 5.63 -16.57 3.18
C THR A 91 5.35 -15.68 4.39
N VAL A 92 6.40 -15.11 4.98
CA VAL A 92 6.30 -14.17 6.11
C VAL A 92 6.86 -12.79 5.80
N VAL A 93 7.74 -12.70 4.80
CA VAL A 93 8.40 -11.48 4.34
C VAL A 93 8.36 -11.44 2.82
N VAL A 94 8.17 -10.26 2.27
CA VAL A 94 8.04 -9.99 0.83
C VAL A 94 9.14 -9.00 0.44
N GLN A 95 9.88 -9.33 -0.61
CA GLN A 95 10.86 -8.43 -1.21
C GLN A 95 10.13 -7.43 -2.11
N LEU A 96 10.30 -6.13 -1.86
CA LEU A 96 9.65 -5.08 -2.63
C LEU A 96 10.53 -4.60 -3.80
N ASP A 97 11.79 -4.32 -3.51
CA ASP A 97 12.80 -3.83 -4.47
C ASP A 97 14.21 -4.33 -4.09
N GLU A 98 15.26 -3.75 -4.67
CA GLU A 98 16.64 -4.03 -4.28
C GLU A 98 16.96 -3.42 -2.89
N GLY A 99 16.78 -4.21 -1.84
CA GLY A 99 17.13 -3.84 -0.46
C GLY A 99 15.95 -3.49 0.45
N SER A 100 14.73 -3.38 -0.05
CA SER A 100 13.52 -3.20 0.76
C SER A 100 12.71 -4.50 0.91
N THR A 101 12.29 -4.75 2.13
CA THR A 101 11.38 -5.85 2.47
C THR A 101 10.27 -5.36 3.36
N THR A 102 9.13 -6.05 3.31
CA THR A 102 7.99 -5.81 4.18
C THR A 102 7.49 -7.14 4.75
N PRO A 103 6.99 -7.18 6.00
CA PRO A 103 6.26 -8.35 6.46
C PRO A 103 5.02 -8.58 5.58
N LEU A 104 4.56 -9.83 5.46
CA LEU A 104 3.35 -10.17 4.68
C LEU A 104 2.14 -9.32 5.13
N SER A 105 2.06 -8.99 6.42
CA SER A 105 1.02 -8.12 6.99
C SER A 105 0.97 -6.72 6.37
N GLY A 106 2.08 -6.21 5.82
CA GLY A 106 2.10 -4.96 5.07
C GLY A 106 1.36 -5.08 3.73
N ILE A 107 1.52 -6.21 3.03
CA ILE A 107 0.76 -6.50 1.80
C ILE A 107 -0.72 -6.74 2.13
N GLU A 108 -1.02 -7.36 3.27
CA GLU A 108 -2.40 -7.51 3.74
C GLU A 108 -3.08 -6.17 4.03
N ALA A 109 -2.35 -5.20 4.59
CA ALA A 109 -2.86 -3.85 4.80
C ALA A 109 -3.16 -3.16 3.47
N LEU A 110 -2.27 -3.27 2.48
CA LEU A 110 -2.50 -2.76 1.12
C LEU A 110 -3.74 -3.40 0.48
N ALA A 111 -3.88 -4.72 0.56
CA ALA A 111 -5.04 -5.42 0.01
C ALA A 111 -6.35 -4.97 0.68
N ARG A 112 -6.36 -4.80 2.00
CA ARG A 112 -7.55 -4.27 2.72
C ARG A 112 -7.90 -2.85 2.29
N PHE A 113 -6.90 -1.98 2.11
CA PHE A 113 -7.12 -0.62 1.61
C PHE A 113 -7.76 -0.63 0.22
N LEU A 114 -7.18 -1.41 -0.71
CA LEU A 114 -7.70 -1.52 -2.08
C LEU A 114 -9.10 -2.14 -2.12
N ARG A 115 -9.37 -3.14 -1.28
CA ARG A 115 -10.72 -3.71 -1.13
C ARG A 115 -11.71 -2.67 -0.63
N ALA A 116 -11.36 -1.91 0.40
CA ALA A 116 -12.23 -0.84 0.92
C ALA A 116 -12.49 0.27 -0.10
N ALA A 117 -11.50 0.60 -0.95
CA ALA A 117 -11.67 1.52 -2.06
C ALA A 117 -12.58 0.93 -3.16
N ALA A 118 -12.36 -0.33 -3.53
CA ALA A 118 -13.16 -1.06 -4.52
C ALA A 118 -14.63 -1.20 -4.10
N ASP A 119 -14.90 -1.56 -2.85
CA ASP A 119 -16.27 -1.69 -2.31
C ASP A 119 -17.05 -0.37 -2.37
N GLN A 120 -16.34 0.76 -2.30
CA GLN A 120 -16.89 2.11 -2.46
C GLN A 120 -16.83 2.62 -3.90
N LYS A 121 -16.35 1.82 -4.85
CA LYS A 121 -16.16 2.17 -6.28
C LYS A 121 -15.27 3.41 -6.47
N LEU A 122 -14.27 3.57 -5.61
CA LEU A 122 -13.33 4.69 -5.67
C LEU A 122 -12.18 4.36 -6.62
N TRP A 123 -11.76 5.35 -7.41
CA TRP A 123 -10.47 5.34 -8.10
C TRP A 123 -9.41 6.03 -7.24
N LEU A 124 -8.13 5.80 -7.53
CA LEU A 124 -7.01 6.28 -6.73
C LEU A 124 -6.13 7.25 -7.52
N TYR A 125 -5.73 8.35 -6.89
CA TYR A 125 -4.84 9.34 -7.50
C TYR A 125 -3.60 9.62 -6.64
N PRO A 126 -2.45 9.90 -7.28
CA PRO A 126 -1.19 10.17 -6.58
C PRO A 126 -1.30 11.35 -5.61
N ASP A 127 -0.59 11.24 -4.48
CA ASP A 127 -0.19 12.39 -3.67
C ASP A 127 1.04 13.03 -4.35
N TYR A 128 0.95 14.32 -4.73
CA TYR A 128 1.99 15.06 -5.47
C TYR A 128 2.79 15.97 -4.54
#